data_AF-A0A2Z6QC74-F1
#
_entry.id   AF-A0A2Z6QC74-F1
#
_cell.length_a   1.000
_cell.length_b   1.000
_cell.length_c   1.000
_cell.angle_alpha   90.00
_cell.angle_beta   90.00
_cell.angle_gamma   90.00
#
_symmetry.space_group_name_H-M   'P 1'
#
loop_
_entity.id
_entity.type
_entity.pdbx_description
1 polymer ?
#
loop_
_entity_poly.entity_id
_entity_poly.type
_entity_poly.pdbx_seq_one_letter_code
_entity_poly.pdbx_strand_id
1 'polypeptide(L)'
;MSTKVNNATLQNNSDNKNESSTPIGGPLNKLIGKQAAQFEEFGKRLQESHKEYESELKNFDDENYRKKIDTQANLINSLRARIEELENDTLEKDQHIKKLRQEIVDFPLSNNSKDSFLKDYEDMMEHSNWNNLSLNSSNNNNATLNSRVQEIDTLYGRSVKLRQYKFLKSSYSINELIEYTKTDNFNSLNKKSKRYINFHVKNMLLQEFQKPIVILSQDLDEYIKRDILPRLPDGHGDYMMCEDDSDWFDTLSDIHQSRVRKLNGTGN
;
A
#
# COMPACT_ATOMS: atom_id res chain seq x y z
N MET A 1 20.28 -24.10 -48.56
CA MET A 1 21.45 -23.96 -49.44
C MET A 1 22.66 -24.45 -48.67
N SER A 2 23.06 -25.70 -48.91
CA SER A 2 24.25 -26.32 -48.31
C SER A 2 25.45 -26.10 -49.22
N THR A 3 26.53 -25.55 -48.68
CA THR A 3 27.82 -25.54 -49.37
C THR A 3 28.75 -26.52 -48.65
N LYS A 4 28.94 -27.69 -49.26
CA LYS A 4 30.00 -28.65 -48.92
C LYS A 4 31.34 -28.01 -49.27
N VAL A 5 32.26 -27.98 -48.31
CA VAL A 5 33.69 -27.73 -48.59
C VAL A 5 34.43 -29.04 -48.36
N ASN A 6 35.08 -29.52 -49.41
CA ASN A 6 35.81 -30.77 -49.46
C ASN A 6 37.19 -30.58 -48.81
N ASN A 7 37.54 -31.42 -47.84
CA ASN A 7 38.91 -31.54 -47.33
C ASN A 7 39.74 -32.38 -48.30
N ALA A 8 40.70 -31.76 -48.98
CA ALA A 8 41.71 -32.46 -49.76
C ALA A 8 42.84 -32.93 -48.84
N THR A 9 42.93 -34.25 -48.62
CA THR A 9 44.07 -34.91 -47.96
C THR A 9 45.20 -35.04 -48.98
N LEU A 10 46.31 -34.31 -48.79
CA LEU A 10 47.56 -34.54 -49.50
C LEU A 10 48.41 -35.52 -48.70
N GLN A 11 48.41 -36.79 -49.11
CA GLN A 11 49.43 -37.78 -48.76
C GLN A 11 50.70 -37.48 -49.58
N ASN A 12 51.78 -37.09 -48.92
CA ASN A 12 53.11 -37.08 -49.51
C ASN A 12 53.89 -38.30 -48.99
N ASN A 13 53.88 -39.38 -49.78
CA ASN A 13 54.93 -40.39 -49.75
C ASN A 13 56.06 -39.92 -50.66
N SER A 14 57.26 -39.72 -50.10
CA SER A 14 58.51 -39.72 -50.87
C SER A 14 59.62 -40.29 -49.99
N ASP A 15 59.82 -41.61 -50.13
CA ASP A 15 61.14 -42.21 -49.93
C ASP A 15 62.07 -41.69 -51.04
N ASN A 16 63.13 -40.96 -50.70
CA ASN A 16 64.40 -41.13 -51.39
C ASN A 16 65.61 -40.64 -50.59
N LYS A 17 66.70 -41.37 -50.80
CA LYS A 17 67.92 -41.48 -49.99
C LYS A 17 68.86 -40.28 -50.10
N ASN A 18 69.58 -40.08 -48.99
CA ASN A 18 70.98 -39.65 -48.86
C ASN A 18 71.54 -38.64 -49.86
N GLU A 19 71.63 -37.38 -49.44
CA GLU A 19 72.83 -36.58 -49.65
C GLU A 19 73.22 -35.89 -48.34
N SER A 20 74.36 -36.32 -47.79
CA SER A 20 75.05 -35.59 -46.74
C SER A 20 75.67 -34.33 -47.34
N SER A 21 74.93 -33.23 -47.34
CA SER A 21 75.50 -31.90 -47.58
C SER A 21 75.50 -31.12 -46.27
N THR A 22 76.72 -30.88 -45.79
CA THR A 22 77.09 -29.91 -44.75
C THR A 22 76.24 -28.65 -44.81
N PRO A 23 75.79 -28.10 -43.66
CA PRO A 23 74.92 -26.93 -43.65
C PRO A 23 75.74 -25.68 -43.99
N ILE A 24 75.77 -25.29 -45.26
CA ILE A 24 76.13 -23.92 -45.64
C ILE A 24 74.91 -23.06 -45.32
N GLY A 25 74.68 -22.87 -44.02
CA GLY A 25 73.62 -22.02 -43.48
C GLY A 25 74.01 -20.56 -43.64
N GLY A 26 73.85 -20.02 -44.86
CA GLY A 26 73.99 -18.59 -45.09
C GLY A 26 73.04 -17.78 -44.17
N PRO A 27 73.34 -16.51 -43.87
CA PRO A 27 72.50 -15.65 -43.03
C PRO A 27 71.02 -15.64 -43.43
N LEU A 28 70.74 -15.80 -44.74
CA LEU A 28 69.41 -15.90 -45.31
C LEU A 28 68.63 -17.15 -44.87
N ASN A 29 69.25 -18.34 -44.86
CA ASN A 29 68.56 -19.57 -44.46
C ASN A 29 68.22 -19.57 -42.98
N LYS A 30 69.07 -18.97 -42.14
CA LYS A 30 68.79 -18.75 -40.71
C LYS A 30 67.63 -17.77 -40.51
N LEU A 31 67.52 -16.74 -41.35
CA LEU A 31 66.41 -15.78 -41.34
C LEU A 31 65.10 -16.44 -41.76
N ILE A 32 65.10 -17.21 -42.85
CA ILE A 32 63.94 -17.96 -43.33
C ILE A 32 63.45 -18.94 -42.27
N GLY A 33 64.36 -19.70 -41.63
CA GLY A 33 63.99 -20.60 -40.54
C GLY A 33 63.35 -19.89 -39.34
N LYS A 34 63.86 -18.72 -38.96
CA LYS A 34 63.26 -17.89 -37.91
C LYS A 34 61.87 -17.39 -38.29
N GLN A 35 61.69 -16.92 -39.52
CA GLN A 35 60.38 -16.45 -40.00
C GLN A 35 59.36 -17.59 -40.04
N ALA A 36 59.75 -18.78 -40.54
CA ALA A 36 58.89 -19.96 -40.56
C ALA A 36 58.42 -20.34 -39.15
N ALA A 37 59.32 -20.33 -38.15
CA ALA A 37 58.96 -20.60 -36.76
C ALA A 37 57.98 -19.56 -36.19
N GLN A 38 58.16 -18.27 -36.51
CA GLN A 38 57.23 -17.21 -36.09
C GLN A 38 55.84 -17.36 -36.72
N PHE A 39 55.76 -17.75 -37.99
CA PHE A 39 54.49 -18.01 -38.66
C PHE A 39 53.77 -19.23 -38.08
N GLU A 40 54.52 -20.29 -37.76
CA GLU A 40 53.96 -21.47 -37.11
C GLU A 40 53.40 -21.13 -35.72
N GLU A 41 54.15 -20.37 -34.92
CA GLU A 41 53.72 -19.92 -33.60
C GLU A 41 52.48 -19.00 -33.69
N PHE A 42 52.47 -18.08 -34.66
CA PHE A 42 51.31 -17.23 -34.93
C PHE A 42 50.07 -18.05 -35.31
N GLY A 43 50.23 -19.05 -36.19
CA GLY A 43 49.14 -19.95 -36.59
C GLY A 43 48.56 -20.72 -35.41
N LYS A 44 49.41 -21.22 -34.49
CA LYS A 44 48.98 -21.89 -33.26
C LYS A 44 48.17 -20.95 -32.36
N ARG A 45 48.69 -19.73 -32.12
CA ARG A 45 47.98 -18.71 -31.31
C ARG A 45 46.63 -18.34 -31.91
N LEU A 46 46.55 -18.21 -33.23
CA LEU A 46 45.31 -17.89 -33.92
C LEU A 46 44.28 -19.02 -33.79
N GLN A 47 44.70 -20.28 -33.93
CA GLN A 47 43.83 -21.44 -33.78
C GLN A 47 43.32 -21.60 -32.34
N GLU A 48 44.16 -21.32 -31.35
CA GLU A 48 43.81 -21.38 -29.93
C GLU A 48 42.80 -20.28 -29.57
N SER A 49 43.04 -19.05 -30.04
CA SER A 49 42.08 -17.96 -29.92
C SER A 49 40.72 -18.30 -30.56
N HIS A 50 40.71 -18.92 -31.75
CA HIS A 50 39.45 -19.32 -32.40
C HIS A 50 38.67 -20.36 -31.58
N LYS A 51 39.36 -21.33 -30.97
CA LYS A 51 38.73 -22.33 -30.09
C LYS A 51 38.14 -21.71 -28.83
N GLU A 52 38.83 -20.72 -28.27
CA GLU A 52 38.36 -19.95 -27.11
C GLU A 52 37.05 -19.22 -27.44
N TYR A 53 37.01 -18.47 -28.55
CA TYR A 53 35.78 -17.79 -29.02
C TYR A 53 34.62 -18.76 -29.28
N GLU A 54 34.87 -19.91 -29.92
CA GLU A 54 33.82 -20.91 -30.14
C GLU A 54 33.28 -21.52 -28.84
N SER A 55 34.14 -21.67 -27.83
CA SER A 55 33.74 -22.17 -26.51
C SER A 55 32.87 -21.17 -25.75
N GLU A 56 33.18 -19.87 -25.84
CA GLU A 56 32.38 -18.79 -25.24
C GLU A 56 30.99 -18.70 -25.89
N LEU A 57 30.90 -18.82 -27.22
CA LEU A 57 29.64 -18.83 -27.95
C LEU A 57 28.76 -20.03 -27.61
N LYS A 58 29.34 -21.22 -27.37
CA LYS A 58 28.58 -22.41 -26.97
C LYS A 58 28.07 -22.37 -25.52
N ASN A 59 28.70 -21.57 -24.67
CA ASN A 59 28.25 -21.36 -23.29
C ASN A 59 27.08 -20.36 -23.18
N PHE A 60 26.66 -19.76 -24.29
CA PHE A 60 25.51 -18.87 -24.34
C PHE A 60 24.21 -19.69 -24.41
N ASP A 61 23.62 -19.98 -23.24
CA ASP A 61 22.37 -20.73 -23.11
C ASP A 61 21.15 -19.85 -23.47
N ASP A 62 20.98 -19.61 -24.79
CA ASP A 62 19.86 -18.85 -25.38
C ASP A 62 18.48 -19.39 -24.93
N GLU A 63 18.40 -20.70 -24.67
CA GLU A 63 17.16 -21.36 -24.28
C GLU A 63 16.72 -20.96 -22.86
N ASN A 64 17.67 -20.81 -21.93
CA ASN A 64 17.38 -20.34 -20.58
C ASN A 64 16.92 -18.88 -20.56
N TYR A 65 17.53 -18.02 -21.38
CA TYR A 65 17.08 -16.62 -21.50
C TYR A 65 15.70 -16.52 -22.14
N ARG A 66 15.40 -17.29 -23.18
CA ARG A 66 14.06 -17.39 -23.76
C ARG A 66 13.01 -17.82 -22.73
N LYS A 67 13.28 -18.87 -21.96
CA LYS A 67 12.39 -19.33 -20.87
C LYS A 67 12.16 -18.25 -19.81
N LYS A 68 13.18 -17.46 -19.45
CA LYS A 68 13.04 -16.32 -18.53
C LYS A 68 12.20 -15.20 -19.13
N ILE A 69 12.38 -14.90 -20.41
CA ILE A 69 11.58 -13.90 -21.13
C ILE A 69 10.11 -14.34 -21.18
N ASP A 70 9.83 -15.59 -21.53
CA ASP A 70 8.47 -16.13 -21.63
C ASP A 70 7.76 -16.15 -20.27
N THR A 71 8.47 -16.56 -19.20
CA THR A 71 7.90 -16.55 -17.84
C THR A 71 7.61 -15.14 -17.34
N GLN A 72 8.48 -14.17 -17.63
CA GLN A 72 8.23 -12.76 -17.32
C GLN A 72 7.08 -12.19 -18.13
N ALA A 73 6.98 -12.51 -19.42
CA ALA A 73 5.86 -12.07 -20.27
C ALA A 73 4.51 -12.60 -19.75
N ASN A 74 4.46 -13.86 -19.33
CA ASN A 74 3.27 -14.46 -18.72
C ASN A 74 2.88 -13.76 -17.41
N LEU A 75 3.87 -13.43 -16.55
CA LEU A 75 3.62 -12.68 -15.32
C LEU A 75 3.07 -11.29 -15.63
N ILE A 76 3.66 -10.57 -16.59
CA ILE A 76 3.19 -9.24 -17.00
C ILE A 76 1.74 -9.30 -17.48
N ASN A 77 1.38 -10.29 -18.30
CA ASN A 77 0.01 -10.46 -18.79
C ASN A 77 -0.98 -10.78 -17.66
N SER A 78 -0.58 -11.63 -16.71
CA SER A 78 -1.39 -11.94 -15.52
C SER A 78 -1.64 -10.69 -14.66
N LEU A 79 -0.60 -9.88 -14.43
CA LEU A 79 -0.72 -8.64 -13.68
C LEU A 79 -1.61 -7.61 -14.39
N ARG A 80 -1.49 -7.48 -15.72
CA ARG A 80 -2.37 -6.61 -16.53
C ARG A 80 -3.83 -7.00 -16.40
N ALA A 81 -4.14 -8.30 -16.55
CA ALA A 81 -5.50 -8.80 -16.40
C ALA A 81 -6.06 -8.52 -14.99
N ARG A 82 -5.23 -8.67 -13.95
CA ARG A 82 -5.65 -8.38 -12.57
C ARG A 82 -5.90 -6.90 -12.32
N ILE A 83 -5.11 -6.01 -12.92
CA ILE A 83 -5.31 -4.56 -12.83
C ILE A 83 -6.66 -4.18 -13.47
N GLU A 84 -6.93 -4.70 -14.67
CA GLU A 84 -8.18 -4.44 -15.39
C GLU A 84 -9.42 -4.92 -14.59
N GLU A 85 -9.34 -6.11 -13.96
CA GLU A 85 -10.39 -6.62 -13.07
C GLU A 85 -10.63 -5.68 -11.87
N LEU A 86 -9.57 -5.19 -11.23
CA LEU A 86 -9.66 -4.29 -10.08
C LEU A 86 -10.20 -2.90 -10.47
N GLU A 87 -9.83 -2.39 -11.65
CA GLU A 87 -10.36 -1.14 -12.19
C GLU A 87 -11.87 -1.25 -12.43
N ASN A 88 -12.34 -2.37 -13.00
CA ASN A 88 -13.75 -2.62 -13.23
C ASN A 88 -14.54 -2.78 -11.92
N ASP A 89 -14.03 -3.53 -10.94
CA ASP A 89 -14.65 -3.68 -9.61
C ASP A 89 -14.74 -2.34 -8.87
N THR A 90 -13.72 -1.49 -9.02
CA THR A 90 -13.72 -0.14 -8.43
C THR A 90 -14.79 0.74 -9.09
N LEU A 91 -14.89 0.71 -10.43
CA LEU A 91 -15.90 1.46 -11.18
C LEU A 91 -17.33 1.03 -10.79
N GLU A 92 -17.57 -0.27 -10.64
CA GLU A 92 -18.88 -0.81 -10.24
C GLU A 92 -19.24 -0.37 -8.82
N LYS A 93 -18.30 -0.45 -7.88
CA LYS A 93 -18.49 0.03 -6.49
C LYS A 93 -18.79 1.52 -6.44
N ASP A 94 -18.08 2.34 -7.22
CA ASP A 94 -18.33 3.78 -7.29
C ASP A 94 -19.72 4.10 -7.84
N GLN A 95 -20.18 3.36 -8.86
CA GLN A 95 -21.55 3.49 -9.36
C GLN A 95 -22.58 3.12 -8.30
N HIS A 96 -22.36 2.03 -7.56
CA HIS A 96 -23.26 1.62 -6.47
C HIS A 96 -23.32 2.67 -5.35
N ILE A 97 -22.17 3.22 -4.94
CA ILE A 97 -22.10 4.31 -3.96
C ILE A 97 -22.85 5.55 -4.46
N LYS A 98 -22.67 5.92 -5.73
CA LYS A 98 -23.37 7.07 -6.32
C LYS A 98 -24.88 6.87 -6.31
N LYS A 99 -25.35 5.65 -6.61
CA LYS A 99 -26.77 5.31 -6.54
C LYS A 99 -27.33 5.42 -5.12
N LEU A 100 -26.63 4.85 -4.13
CA LEU A 100 -27.03 4.97 -2.72
C LEU A 100 -27.08 6.42 -2.25
N ARG A 101 -26.15 7.27 -2.67
CA ARG A 101 -26.17 8.70 -2.36
C ARG A 101 -27.40 9.39 -2.94
N GLN A 102 -27.74 9.08 -4.19
CA GLN A 102 -28.94 9.64 -4.82
C GLN A 102 -30.21 9.18 -4.09
N GLU A 103 -30.31 7.90 -3.73
CA GLU A 103 -31.43 7.37 -2.94
C GLU A 103 -31.58 8.06 -1.58
N ILE A 104 -30.47 8.42 -0.92
CA ILE A 104 -30.50 9.19 0.34
C ILE A 104 -31.00 10.63 0.14
N VAL A 105 -30.64 11.27 -0.99
CA VAL A 105 -31.05 12.65 -1.31
C VAL A 105 -32.52 12.71 -1.70
N ASP A 106 -33.02 11.71 -2.42
CA ASP A 106 -34.41 11.64 -2.88
C ASP A 106 -35.39 11.19 -1.78
N PHE A 107 -34.89 10.85 -0.59
CA PHE A 107 -35.74 10.60 0.58
C PHE A 107 -36.32 11.94 1.08
N PRO A 108 -37.66 12.13 1.07
CA PRO A 108 -38.29 13.36 1.55
C PRO A 108 -38.19 13.40 3.08
N LEU A 109 -37.09 13.93 3.59
CA LEU A 109 -36.95 14.27 5.00
C LEU A 109 -37.78 15.52 5.30
N SER A 110 -38.93 15.29 5.91
CA SER A 110 -39.73 16.29 6.60
C SER A 110 -38.86 17.14 7.53
N ASN A 111 -38.58 18.35 7.05
CA ASN A 111 -38.23 19.62 7.67
C ASN A 111 -37.76 19.70 9.14
N ASN A 112 -36.69 20.52 9.25
CA ASN A 112 -36.28 21.39 10.35
C ASN A 112 -35.30 20.80 11.39
N SER A 113 -34.00 20.88 11.08
CA SER A 113 -32.88 21.20 12.02
C SER A 113 -31.49 20.75 11.48
N LYS A 114 -31.41 19.99 10.38
CA LYS A 114 -30.18 19.28 9.98
C LYS A 114 -29.15 20.06 9.14
N ASP A 115 -29.32 21.37 8.96
CA ASP A 115 -28.57 22.11 7.93
C ASP A 115 -27.11 22.46 8.30
N SER A 116 -26.70 22.37 9.58
CA SER A 116 -25.31 22.67 9.98
C SER A 116 -24.41 21.43 10.07
N PHE A 117 -24.96 20.27 10.43
CA PHE A 117 -24.16 19.08 10.70
C PHE A 117 -23.73 18.35 9.42
N LEU A 118 -24.59 18.34 8.39
CA LEU A 118 -24.28 17.73 7.10
C LEU A 118 -23.30 18.57 6.27
N LYS A 119 -23.47 19.90 6.31
CA LYS A 119 -22.61 20.85 5.60
C LYS A 119 -21.17 20.83 6.11
N ASP A 120 -21.00 20.72 7.42
CA ASP A 120 -19.69 20.52 8.05
C ASP A 120 -19.05 19.17 7.67
N TYR A 121 -19.86 18.14 7.38
CA TYR A 121 -19.37 16.82 6.96
C TYR A 121 -18.98 16.80 5.48
N GLU A 122 -19.75 17.46 4.62
CA GLU A 122 -19.46 17.63 3.19
C GLU A 122 -18.21 18.50 2.96
N ASP A 123 -18.09 19.63 3.66
CA ASP A 123 -16.86 20.46 3.65
C ASP A 123 -15.62 19.70 4.15
N MET A 124 -15.81 18.69 5.01
CA MET A 124 -14.72 17.82 5.50
C MET A 124 -14.34 16.71 4.52
N MET A 125 -15.20 16.37 3.56
CA MET A 125 -15.03 15.25 2.63
C MET A 125 -14.67 15.69 1.20
N GLU A 126 -15.14 16.85 0.72
CA GLU A 126 -15.11 17.23 -0.71
C GLU A 126 -13.75 17.64 -1.30
N HIS A 127 -12.67 17.78 -0.52
CA HIS A 127 -11.37 18.25 -1.06
C HIS A 127 -10.18 17.32 -0.78
N SER A 128 -10.41 16.03 -0.54
CA SER A 128 -9.35 15.06 -0.26
C SER A 128 -9.03 14.19 -1.46
N ASN A 129 -8.27 14.72 -2.42
CA ASN A 129 -7.56 13.88 -3.39
C ASN A 129 -6.57 12.99 -2.61
N TRP A 130 -6.76 11.66 -2.67
CA TRP A 130 -6.15 10.62 -1.84
C TRP A 130 -4.69 10.29 -2.22
N ASN A 131 -3.90 11.28 -2.64
CA ASN A 131 -2.49 11.04 -2.94
C ASN A 131 -1.62 11.25 -1.70
N ASN A 132 -1.05 10.12 -1.26
CA ASN A 132 0.05 9.93 -0.31
C ASN A 132 0.90 11.19 -0.08
N LEU A 133 0.61 11.96 0.98
CA LEU A 133 1.69 12.66 1.69
C LEU A 133 2.11 11.77 2.85
N SER A 134 3.17 11.02 2.58
CA SER A 134 4.05 10.43 3.58
C SER A 134 4.48 11.54 4.54
N LEU A 135 3.87 11.55 5.72
CA LEU A 135 4.45 12.19 6.89
C LEU A 135 5.52 11.23 7.41
N ASN A 136 6.63 11.12 6.66
CA ASN A 136 7.89 10.61 7.18
C ASN A 136 8.45 11.67 8.15
N SER A 137 7.81 11.82 9.31
CA SER A 137 8.39 12.53 10.46
C SER A 137 8.65 11.49 11.53
N SER A 138 9.89 11.03 11.56
CA SER A 138 10.61 10.28 12.60
C SER A 138 9.86 9.15 13.33
N ASN A 139 10.41 7.95 13.21
CA ASN A 139 10.18 6.75 14.05
C ASN A 139 10.50 6.99 15.54
N ASN A 140 9.92 8.00 16.18
CA ASN A 140 9.86 8.09 17.62
C ASN A 140 8.59 7.36 18.07
N ASN A 141 8.77 6.05 18.25
CA ASN A 141 7.76 5.14 18.80
C ASN A 141 7.38 5.46 20.26
N ASN A 142 8.01 6.46 20.89
CA ASN A 142 7.78 6.86 22.28
C ASN A 142 7.16 8.26 22.44
N ALA A 143 6.72 8.91 21.35
CA ALA A 143 6.07 10.21 21.46
C ALA A 143 4.71 10.05 22.17
N THR A 144 4.55 10.70 23.32
CA THR A 144 3.29 10.70 24.09
C THR A 144 2.17 11.31 23.24
N LEU A 145 0.92 10.90 23.48
CA LEU A 145 -0.26 11.44 22.78
C LEU A 145 -0.23 12.97 22.68
N ASN A 146 0.09 13.61 23.80
CA ASN A 146 0.18 15.06 23.88
C ASN A 146 1.21 15.65 22.90
N SER A 147 2.42 15.09 22.85
CA SER A 147 3.49 15.61 21.98
C SER A 147 3.10 15.56 20.50
N ARG A 148 2.48 14.47 20.04
CA ARG A 148 2.02 14.33 18.64
C ARG A 148 0.86 15.27 18.33
N VAL A 149 -0.09 15.41 19.26
CA VAL A 149 -1.22 16.32 19.08
C VAL A 149 -0.74 17.78 19.02
N GLN A 150 0.18 18.18 19.89
CA GLN A 150 0.78 19.52 19.91
C GLN A 150 1.62 19.80 18.66
N GLU A 151 2.36 18.80 18.16
CA GLU A 151 3.10 18.93 16.90
C GLU A 151 2.15 19.25 15.75
N ILE A 152 1.05 18.50 15.62
CA ILE A 152 0.03 18.76 14.58
C ILE A 152 -0.62 20.14 14.78
N ASP A 153 -0.97 20.49 16.01
CA ASP A 153 -1.59 21.78 16.33
C ASP A 153 -0.67 22.96 16.00
N THR A 154 0.63 22.80 16.25
CA THR A 154 1.65 23.82 15.97
C THR A 154 1.95 23.94 14.48
N LEU A 155 2.12 22.80 13.79
CA LEU A 155 2.47 22.77 12.35
C LEU A 155 1.33 23.27 11.47
N TYR A 156 0.08 22.91 11.80
CA TYR A 156 -1.06 23.20 10.93
C TYR A 156 -1.97 24.29 11.48
N GLY A 157 -2.04 24.48 12.80
CA GLY A 157 -2.90 25.47 13.44
C GLY A 157 -4.31 25.46 12.88
N ARG A 158 -4.74 26.60 12.32
CA ARG A 158 -6.08 26.77 11.72
C ARG A 158 -6.32 25.91 10.46
N SER A 159 -5.25 25.50 9.78
CA SER A 159 -5.31 24.69 8.56
C SER A 159 -5.35 23.18 8.82
N VAL A 160 -5.37 22.78 10.10
CA VAL A 160 -5.44 21.36 10.48
C VAL A 160 -6.64 20.68 9.80
N LYS A 161 -6.46 19.43 9.40
CA LYS A 161 -7.41 18.57 8.70
C LYS A 161 -7.56 17.28 9.48
N LEU A 162 -8.74 16.69 9.42
CA LEU A 162 -9.07 15.46 10.15
C LEU A 162 -8.06 14.33 9.91
N ARG A 163 -7.57 14.17 8.66
CA ARG A 163 -6.61 13.12 8.30
C ARG A 163 -5.32 13.12 9.12
N GLN A 164 -4.90 14.28 9.62
CA GLN A 164 -3.69 14.37 10.45
C GLN A 164 -3.87 13.69 11.81
N TYR A 165 -5.11 13.54 12.27
CA TYR A 165 -5.46 12.83 13.50
C TYR A 165 -5.81 11.36 13.29
N LYS A 166 -5.58 10.79 12.09
CA LYS A 166 -5.85 9.36 11.80
C LYS A 166 -5.14 8.40 12.77
N PHE A 167 -3.95 8.79 13.27
CA PHE A 167 -3.17 7.99 14.20
C PHE A 167 -3.88 7.76 15.54
N LEU A 168 -4.82 8.63 15.94
CA LEU A 168 -5.55 8.48 17.20
C LEU A 168 -6.28 7.14 17.29
N LYS A 169 -6.91 6.73 16.17
CA LYS A 169 -7.67 5.47 16.10
C LYS A 169 -6.78 4.23 16.15
N SER A 170 -5.56 4.31 15.62
CA SER A 170 -4.66 3.15 15.52
C SER A 170 -3.76 2.97 16.72
N SER A 171 -3.49 4.05 17.46
CA SER A 171 -2.38 4.07 18.43
C SER A 171 -2.82 4.26 19.88
N TYR A 172 -4.08 4.63 20.13
CA TYR A 172 -4.57 4.90 21.48
C TYR A 172 -5.93 4.26 21.71
N SER A 173 -6.13 3.79 22.94
CA SER A 173 -7.42 3.31 23.41
C SER A 173 -8.39 4.47 23.62
N ILE A 174 -9.68 4.14 23.64
CA ILE A 174 -10.74 5.12 23.89
C ILE A 174 -10.59 5.82 25.26
N ASN A 175 -10.16 5.07 26.28
CA ASN A 175 -9.88 5.57 27.63
C ASN A 175 -8.79 6.64 27.61
N GLU A 176 -7.67 6.37 26.94
CA GLU A 176 -6.56 7.32 26.85
C GLU A 176 -6.97 8.62 26.15
N LEU A 177 -7.78 8.52 25.09
CA LEU A 177 -8.27 9.68 24.37
C LEU A 177 -9.26 10.50 25.20
N ILE A 178 -10.19 9.84 25.91
CA ILE A 178 -11.15 10.51 26.79
C ILE A 178 -10.43 11.22 27.93
N GLU A 179 -9.50 10.55 28.60
CA GLU A 179 -8.67 11.17 29.65
C GLU A 179 -7.88 12.35 29.09
N TYR A 180 -7.32 12.22 27.90
CA TYR A 180 -6.65 13.35 27.24
C TYR A 180 -7.58 14.55 27.03
N THR A 181 -8.85 14.32 26.64
CA THR A 181 -9.83 15.42 26.46
C THR A 181 -10.17 16.17 27.75
N LYS A 182 -9.82 15.63 28.92
CA LYS A 182 -10.01 16.28 30.22
C LYS A 182 -8.79 17.14 30.64
N THR A 183 -7.67 17.05 29.93
CA THR A 183 -6.42 17.73 30.29
C THR A 183 -6.37 19.20 29.88
N ASP A 184 -5.57 19.99 30.59
CA ASP A 184 -5.28 21.39 30.21
C ASP A 184 -4.59 21.50 28.85
N ASN A 185 -3.80 20.49 28.49
CA ASN A 185 -3.17 20.43 27.17
C ASN A 185 -4.20 20.33 26.06
N PHE A 186 -5.27 19.56 26.23
CA PHE A 186 -6.36 19.55 25.27
C PHE A 186 -7.08 20.90 25.25
N ASN A 187 -7.29 21.52 26.41
CA ASN A 187 -7.93 22.82 26.54
C ASN A 187 -7.11 23.97 25.91
N SER A 188 -5.79 23.82 25.73
CA SER A 188 -4.97 24.81 25.04
C SER A 188 -4.95 24.67 23.52
N LEU A 189 -5.43 23.55 22.96
CA LEU A 189 -5.47 23.33 21.51
C LEU A 189 -6.43 24.28 20.80
N ASN A 190 -6.18 24.46 19.50
CA ASN A 190 -7.10 25.22 18.67
C ASN A 190 -8.47 24.51 18.52
N LYS A 191 -9.52 25.30 18.24
CA LYS A 191 -10.92 24.83 18.17
C LYS A 191 -11.09 23.66 17.18
N LYS A 192 -10.35 23.66 16.07
CA LYS A 192 -10.47 22.67 15.00
C LYS A 192 -9.82 21.34 15.40
N SER A 193 -8.66 21.39 16.04
CA SER A 193 -7.99 20.22 16.64
C SER A 193 -8.88 19.57 17.70
N LYS A 194 -9.43 20.36 18.63
CA LYS A 194 -10.39 19.88 19.64
C LYS A 194 -11.57 19.17 18.99
N ARG A 195 -12.16 19.78 17.94
CA ARG A 195 -13.27 19.20 17.18
C ARG A 195 -12.89 17.84 16.58
N TYR A 196 -11.71 17.71 15.98
CA TYR A 196 -11.28 16.47 15.34
C TYR A 196 -10.96 15.35 16.33
N ILE A 197 -10.31 15.67 17.44
CA ILE A 197 -10.07 14.69 18.51
C ILE A 197 -11.41 14.21 19.08
N ASN A 198 -12.32 15.13 19.40
CA ASN A 198 -13.66 14.77 19.89
C ASN A 198 -14.46 13.96 18.87
N PHE A 199 -14.31 14.25 17.57
CA PHE A 199 -14.91 13.46 16.50
C PHE A 199 -14.38 12.02 16.49
N HIS A 200 -13.07 11.83 16.64
CA HIS A 200 -12.48 10.49 16.72
C HIS A 200 -12.99 9.71 17.92
N VAL A 201 -13.06 10.35 19.10
CA VAL A 201 -13.62 9.72 20.31
C VAL A 201 -15.10 9.37 20.12
N LYS A 202 -15.93 10.31 19.62
CA LYS A 202 -17.35 10.06 19.34
C LYS A 202 -17.52 8.90 18.36
N ASN A 203 -16.72 8.83 17.30
CA ASN A 203 -16.77 7.74 16.34
C ASN A 203 -16.38 6.40 16.93
N MET A 204 -15.36 6.34 17.78
CA MET A 204 -14.95 5.09 18.42
C MET A 204 -16.06 4.55 19.33
N LEU A 205 -16.72 5.41 20.10
CA LEU A 205 -17.88 5.02 20.92
C LEU A 205 -19.08 4.60 20.05
N LEU A 206 -19.34 5.31 18.95
CA LEU A 206 -20.41 4.94 18.01
C LEU A 206 -20.22 3.54 17.39
N GLN A 207 -18.96 3.10 17.21
CA GLN A 207 -18.68 1.77 16.66
C GLN A 207 -19.16 0.63 17.58
N GLU A 208 -19.32 0.86 18.88
CA GLU A 208 -19.83 -0.14 19.81
C GLU A 208 -21.29 -0.49 19.52
N PHE A 209 -22.09 0.49 19.08
CA PHE A 209 -23.49 0.30 18.68
C PHE A 209 -23.65 -0.33 17.29
N GLN A 210 -22.56 -0.51 16.53
CA GLN A 210 -22.58 -1.20 15.24
C GLN A 210 -22.51 -2.72 15.43
N LYS A 211 -22.08 -3.20 16.60
CA LYS A 211 -22.01 -4.63 16.91
C LYS A 211 -23.41 -5.20 17.18
N PRO A 212 -23.60 -6.52 17.00
CA PRO A 212 -24.85 -7.19 17.38
C PRO A 212 -25.11 -7.11 18.88
N ILE A 213 -24.05 -7.28 19.68
CA ILE A 213 -24.07 -7.19 21.15
C ILE A 213 -23.33 -5.92 21.55
N VAL A 214 -24.00 -5.02 22.25
CA VAL A 214 -23.44 -3.73 22.68
C VAL A 214 -22.70 -3.92 24.00
N ILE A 215 -21.39 -3.69 23.98
CA ILE A 215 -20.57 -3.63 25.19
C ILE A 215 -20.00 -2.22 25.25
N LEU A 216 -20.46 -1.45 26.23
CA LEU A 216 -20.02 -0.08 26.44
C LEU A 216 -18.63 -0.09 27.10
N SER A 217 -17.70 0.66 26.52
CA SER A 217 -16.38 0.86 27.13
C SER A 217 -16.36 1.94 28.20
N GLN A 218 -17.37 2.82 28.24
CA GLN A 218 -17.50 3.93 29.19
C GLN A 218 -18.79 3.86 30.01
N ASP A 219 -18.90 4.74 30.99
CA ASP A 219 -20.18 5.06 31.63
C ASP A 219 -21.17 5.71 30.64
N LEU A 220 -22.47 5.63 30.96
CA LEU A 220 -23.54 6.21 30.13
C LEU A 220 -23.40 7.73 29.97
N ASP A 221 -22.89 8.41 30.99
CA ASP A 221 -22.72 9.86 30.99
C ASP A 221 -21.82 10.32 29.85
N GLU A 222 -20.74 9.60 29.54
CA GLU A 222 -19.85 9.96 28.44
C GLU A 222 -20.53 9.81 27.06
N TYR A 223 -21.42 8.84 26.88
CA TYR A 223 -22.22 8.70 25.64
C TYR A 223 -23.29 9.80 25.52
N ILE A 224 -23.93 10.17 26.63
CA ILE A 224 -24.91 11.26 26.68
C ILE A 224 -24.22 12.59 26.38
N LYS A 225 -23.10 12.87 27.06
CA LYS A 225 -22.28 14.08 26.87
C LYS A 225 -21.81 14.26 25.43
N ARG A 226 -21.60 13.17 24.71
CA ARG A 226 -21.17 13.18 23.29
C ARG A 226 -22.32 13.12 22.30
N ASP A 227 -23.56 13.19 22.77
CA ASP A 227 -24.75 13.14 21.93
C ASP A 227 -24.77 11.86 21.06
N ILE A 228 -24.49 10.73 21.72
CA ILE A 228 -24.61 9.38 21.16
C ILE A 228 -25.89 8.73 21.69
N LEU A 229 -26.16 8.91 22.97
CA LEU A 229 -27.40 8.51 23.63
C LEU A 229 -28.18 9.77 24.06
N PRO A 230 -29.53 9.71 24.05
CA PRO A 230 -30.35 10.81 24.54
C PRO A 230 -30.22 10.94 26.05
N ARG A 231 -30.33 12.16 26.57
CA ARG A 231 -30.34 12.37 28.03
C ARG A 231 -31.55 11.67 28.65
N LEU A 232 -31.33 10.98 29.76
CA LEU A 232 -32.40 10.33 30.53
C LEU A 232 -33.38 11.38 31.08
N PRO A 233 -34.69 11.08 31.11
CA PRO A 233 -35.67 11.92 31.79
C PRO A 233 -35.37 12.00 33.29
N ASP A 234 -35.75 13.11 33.91
CA ASP A 234 -35.59 13.27 35.35
C ASP A 234 -36.33 12.15 36.10
N GLY A 235 -35.68 11.59 37.13
CA GLY A 235 -36.22 10.49 37.92
C GLY A 235 -35.97 9.08 37.36
N HIS A 236 -35.42 8.95 36.16
CA HIS A 236 -35.07 7.65 35.57
C HIS A 236 -33.60 7.32 35.83
N GLY A 237 -33.34 6.11 36.34
CA GLY A 237 -31.98 5.64 36.66
C GLY A 237 -31.25 4.98 35.48
N ASP A 238 -32.00 4.45 34.51
CA ASP A 238 -31.46 3.78 33.34
C ASP A 238 -32.44 3.83 32.15
N TYR A 239 -31.97 3.33 31.00
CA TYR A 239 -32.77 3.26 29.77
C TYR A 239 -33.76 2.09 29.72
N MET A 240 -33.66 1.12 30.64
CA MET A 240 -34.64 0.03 30.71
C MET A 240 -35.97 0.55 31.21
N MET A 241 -35.95 1.46 32.19
CA MET A 241 -37.16 2.09 32.74
C MET A 241 -37.85 3.04 31.75
N CYS A 242 -37.13 3.50 30.72
CA CYS A 242 -37.62 4.53 29.81
C CYS A 242 -38.34 3.98 28.57
N GLU A 243 -38.22 2.69 28.26
CA GLU A 243 -38.92 2.08 27.12
C GLU A 243 -40.41 1.88 27.42
N ASP A 244 -40.76 1.67 28.68
CA ASP A 244 -42.15 1.56 29.16
C ASP A 244 -42.85 2.94 29.25
N ASP A 245 -42.09 4.03 29.36
CA ASP A 245 -42.58 5.41 29.31
C ASP A 245 -42.64 5.89 27.85
N SER A 246 -43.70 5.46 27.15
CA SER A 246 -43.86 5.63 25.69
C SER A 246 -43.71 7.07 25.23
N ASP A 247 -44.14 8.03 26.05
CA ASP A 247 -44.21 9.43 25.64
C ASP A 247 -42.82 10.04 25.44
N TRP A 248 -41.85 9.72 26.31
CA TRP A 248 -40.47 10.18 26.10
C TRP A 248 -39.81 9.42 24.96
N PHE A 249 -39.93 8.10 24.94
CA PHE A 249 -39.23 7.27 23.97
C PHE A 249 -39.67 7.55 22.53
N ASP A 250 -40.97 7.78 22.33
CA ASP A 250 -41.56 8.08 21.01
C ASP A 250 -41.14 9.46 20.47
N THR A 251 -40.70 10.39 21.34
CA THR A 251 -40.16 11.69 20.90
C THR A 251 -38.72 11.63 20.40
N LEU A 252 -38.02 10.52 20.64
CA LEU A 252 -36.64 10.33 20.21
C LEU A 252 -36.55 10.10 18.70
N SER A 253 -35.44 10.53 18.09
CA SER A 253 -35.14 10.14 16.71
C SER A 253 -34.99 8.62 16.58
N ASP A 254 -35.33 8.06 15.42
CA ASP A 254 -35.17 6.63 15.10
C ASP A 254 -33.78 6.08 15.46
N ILE A 255 -32.75 6.92 15.25
CA ILE A 255 -31.36 6.58 15.58
C ILE A 255 -31.17 6.41 17.10
N HIS A 256 -31.74 7.30 17.90
CA HIS A 256 -31.68 7.21 19.36
C HIS A 256 -32.53 6.06 19.88
N GLN A 257 -33.76 5.89 19.37
CA GLN A 257 -34.61 4.75 19.72
C GLN A 257 -33.90 3.41 19.44
N SER A 258 -33.28 3.27 18.27
CA SER A 258 -32.54 2.06 17.89
C SER A 258 -31.39 1.78 18.86
N ARG A 259 -30.62 2.81 19.25
CA ARG A 259 -29.51 2.64 20.19
C ARG A 259 -29.98 2.27 21.59
N VAL A 260 -31.07 2.89 22.06
CA VAL A 260 -31.68 2.57 23.37
C VAL A 260 -32.19 1.13 23.39
N ARG A 261 -32.93 0.69 22.37
CA ARG A 261 -33.38 -0.71 22.27
C ARG A 261 -32.22 -1.70 22.28
N LYS A 262 -31.11 -1.36 21.64
CA LYS A 262 -29.91 -2.22 21.64
C LYS A 262 -29.28 -2.37 23.04
N LEU A 263 -29.36 -1.35 23.89
CA LEU A 263 -28.90 -1.43 25.28
C LEU A 263 -29.80 -2.34 26.11
N ASN A 264 -31.12 -2.28 25.88
CA ASN A 264 -32.10 -3.09 26.60
C ASN A 264 -32.06 -4.56 26.13
N GLY A 265 -31.80 -4.81 24.84
CA GLY A 265 -31.69 -6.15 24.26
C GLY A 265 -30.43 -6.94 24.64
N THR A 266 -29.46 -6.32 25.34
CA THR A 266 -28.24 -6.99 25.82
C THR A 266 -28.43 -7.76 27.13
N GLY A 267 -29.61 -7.69 27.76
CA GLY A 267 -29.98 -8.50 28.91
C GLY A 267 -30.83 -9.71 28.52
N ASN A 268 -30.20 -10.83 28.19
CA ASN A 268 -30.75 -12.19 28.30
C ASN A 268 -29.61 -13.21 28.36
#